data_AF-A0A4Q1JP01-F1
#
_entry.id   AF-A0A4Q1JP01-F1
#
_cell.length_a   1.000
_cell.length_b   1.000
_cell.length_c   1.000
_cell.angle_alpha   90.00
_cell.angle_beta   90.00
_cell.angle_gamma   90.00
#
_symmetry.space_group_name_H-M   'P 1'
#
loop_
_entity.id
_entity.type
_entity.pdbx_description
1 polymer ?
#
loop_
_entity_poly.entity_id
_entity_poly.type
_entity_poly.pdbx_seq_one_letter_code
_entity_poly.pdbx_strand_id
1 'polypeptide(L)'
;MTEINLYAAWIGMLLGGILGAVQGLFFHKEEWLGGYGSWQRRMMRLGHISFFGIAFINIAFTFTAKSLNIEQEVPLPSALFLIGAIGMPLICYLSAFKKPIRHLFFIPALSIIGGIMSLLWIIYKY
;
A
#
# COMPACT_ATOMS: atom_id res chain seq x y z
N MET A 1 -14.71 6.97 -9.79
CA MET A 1 -13.62 5.98 -9.50
C MET A 1 -12.63 6.50 -8.47
N THR A 2 -12.28 7.78 -8.50
CA THR A 2 -11.39 8.45 -7.53
C THR A 2 -11.90 8.38 -6.09
N GLU A 3 -13.21 8.48 -5.85
CA GLU A 3 -13.80 8.35 -4.51
C GLU A 3 -13.49 7.00 -3.84
N ILE A 4 -13.48 5.90 -4.62
CA ILE A 4 -13.17 4.57 -4.10
C ILE A 4 -11.73 4.49 -3.60
N ASN A 5 -10.78 5.13 -4.30
CA ASN A 5 -9.39 5.21 -3.85
C ASN A 5 -9.24 6.07 -2.60
N LEU A 6 -10.06 7.11 -2.46
CA LEU A 6 -10.09 7.92 -1.24
C LEU A 6 -10.54 7.08 -0.04
N TYR A 7 -11.64 6.34 -0.16
CA TYR A 7 -12.08 5.40 0.88
C TYR A 7 -11.02 4.34 1.16
N ALA A 8 -10.43 3.75 0.12
CA ALA A 8 -9.37 2.75 0.26
C ALA A 8 -8.13 3.32 0.97
N ALA A 9 -7.77 4.58 0.72
CA ALA A 9 -6.67 5.25 1.41
C ALA A 9 -6.97 5.43 2.90
N TRP A 10 -8.15 5.93 3.26
CA TRP A 10 -8.52 6.13 4.66
C TRP A 10 -8.68 4.81 5.42
N ILE A 11 -9.30 3.80 4.80
CA ILE A 11 -9.37 2.44 5.35
C ILE A 11 -7.96 1.87 5.53
N GLY A 12 -7.09 2.05 4.53
CA GLY A 12 -5.68 1.65 4.58
C GLY A 12 -4.93 2.30 5.73
N MET A 13 -5.08 3.62 5.94
CA MET A 13 -4.47 4.33 7.07
C MET A 13 -5.02 3.87 8.42
N LEU A 14 -6.32 3.60 8.52
CA LEU A 14 -6.93 3.08 9.74
C LEU A 14 -6.34 1.72 10.10
N LEU A 15 -6.27 0.80 9.11
CA LEU A 15 -5.66 -0.51 9.28
C LEU A 15 -4.16 -0.40 9.60
N GLY A 16 -3.45 0.51 8.93
CA GLY A 16 -2.07 0.85 9.26
C GLY A 16 -1.94 1.25 10.72
N GLY A 17 -2.74 2.20 11.20
CA GLY A 17 -2.72 2.66 12.59
C GLY A 17 -3.01 1.55 13.59
N ILE A 18 -4.03 0.72 13.33
CA ILE A 18 -4.38 -0.42 14.20
C ILE A 18 -3.23 -1.42 14.25
N LEU A 19 -2.68 -1.81 13.09
CA LEU A 19 -1.58 -2.77 13.02
C LEU A 19 -0.29 -2.23 13.64
N GLY A 20 -0.04 -0.93 13.50
CA GLY A 20 1.08 -0.24 14.13
C GLY A 20 0.95 -0.20 15.65
N ALA A 21 -0.25 0.12 16.15
CA ALA A 21 -0.56 0.10 17.57
C ALA A 21 -0.41 -1.30 18.16
N VAL A 22 -0.93 -2.34 17.49
CA VAL A 22 -0.76 -3.74 17.90
C VAL A 22 0.72 -4.10 17.94
N GLN A 23 1.49 -3.80 16.89
CA GLN A 23 2.94 -4.05 16.87
C GLN A 23 3.69 -3.30 17.97
N GLY A 24 3.27 -2.06 18.29
CA GLY A 24 3.86 -1.22 19.34
C GLY A 24 3.51 -1.66 20.76
N LEU A 25 2.33 -2.24 21.00
CA LEU A 25 1.94 -2.75 22.32
C LEU A 25 2.71 -4.02 22.73
N PHE A 26 3.08 -4.85 21.75
CA PHE A 26 3.87 -6.08 22.01
C PHE A 26 5.39 -5.84 22.09
N PHE A 27 5.87 -4.60 22.00
CA PHE A 27 7.29 -4.27 22.04
C PHE A 27 8.01 -4.62 23.34
N HIS A 28 7.26 -4.75 24.44
CA HIS A 28 7.80 -5.08 25.76
C HIS A 28 8.34 -6.52 25.86
N LYS A 29 7.97 -7.41 24.93
CA LYS A 29 8.48 -8.79 24.90
C LYS A 29 9.67 -8.88 23.93
N GLU A 30 10.89 -8.99 24.46
CA GLU A 30 12.12 -9.04 23.66
C GLU A 30 12.14 -10.22 22.66
N GLU A 31 11.54 -11.36 23.00
CA GLU A 31 11.42 -12.54 22.14
C GLU A 31 10.24 -12.53 21.17
N TRP A 32 9.42 -11.46 21.16
CA TRP A 32 8.22 -11.41 20.32
C TRP A 32 8.57 -11.58 18.83
N LEU A 33 8.03 -12.66 18.24
CA LEU A 33 8.32 -13.15 16.88
C LEU A 33 9.80 -13.44 16.61
N GLY A 34 10.48 -14.07 17.55
CA GLY A 34 11.86 -14.54 17.35
C GLY A 34 12.91 -13.42 17.42
N GLY A 35 12.57 -12.29 18.06
CA GLY A 35 13.50 -11.19 18.35
C GLY A 35 13.44 -10.01 17.38
N TYR A 36 14.12 -8.92 17.73
CA TYR A 36 14.08 -7.64 17.00
C TYR A 36 14.55 -7.72 15.54
N GLY A 37 15.53 -8.60 15.27
CA GLY A 37 16.12 -8.82 13.95
C GLY A 37 15.41 -9.87 13.10
N SER A 38 14.32 -10.45 13.60
CA SER A 38 13.67 -11.57 12.93
C SER A 38 13.06 -11.17 11.59
N TRP A 39 13.04 -12.12 10.66
CA TRP A 39 12.42 -11.95 9.35
C TRP A 39 10.95 -11.49 9.47
N GLN A 40 10.21 -12.07 10.40
CA GLN A 40 8.80 -11.78 10.63
C GLN A 40 8.57 -10.32 11.01
N ARG A 41 9.33 -9.81 11.99
CA ARG A 41 9.22 -8.42 12.44
C ARG A 41 9.58 -7.43 11.34
N ARG A 42 10.62 -7.72 10.55
CA ARG A 42 10.99 -6.87 9.39
C ARG A 42 9.86 -6.79 8.36
N MET A 43 9.27 -7.93 7.99
CA MET A 43 8.21 -7.96 6.98
C MET A 43 6.91 -7.32 7.49
N MET A 44 6.57 -7.49 8.76
CA MET A 44 5.37 -6.84 9.33
C MET A 44 5.53 -5.33 9.48
N ARG A 45 6.73 -4.82 9.79
CA ARG A 45 6.99 -3.37 9.74
C ARG A 45 6.88 -2.83 8.31
N LEU A 46 7.41 -3.56 7.32
CA LEU A 46 7.29 -3.17 5.91
C LEU A 46 5.83 -3.16 5.45
N GLY A 47 5.04 -4.17 5.83
CA GLY A 47 3.60 -4.24 5.55
C GLY A 47 2.78 -3.17 6.27
N HIS A 48 3.14 -2.83 7.51
CA HIS A 48 2.56 -1.71 8.21
C HIS A 48 2.83 -0.37 7.50
N ILE A 49 4.08 -0.11 7.12
CA ILE A 49 4.46 1.13 6.44
C ILE A 49 3.83 1.22 5.05
N SER A 50 3.66 0.09 4.35
CA SER A 50 3.02 0.08 3.03
C SER A 50 1.56 0.53 3.05
N PHE A 51 0.81 0.26 4.14
CA PHE A 51 -0.53 0.82 4.31
C PHE A 51 -0.55 2.35 4.23
N PHE A 52 0.37 3.01 4.94
CA PHE A 52 0.48 4.47 4.92
C PHE A 52 1.02 4.99 3.59
N GLY A 53 2.12 4.42 3.11
CA GLY A 53 2.75 4.87 1.87
C GLY A 53 1.79 4.83 0.68
N ILE A 54 1.03 3.74 0.53
CA ILE A 54 0.10 3.58 -0.60
C ILE A 54 -1.19 4.37 -0.37
N ALA A 55 -1.63 4.58 0.87
CA ALA A 55 -2.72 5.49 1.15
C ALA A 55 -2.39 6.94 0.77
N PHE A 56 -1.17 7.42 1.08
CA PHE A 56 -0.72 8.74 0.63
C PHE A 56 -0.71 8.86 -0.89
N ILE A 57 -0.24 7.83 -1.61
CA ILE A 57 -0.28 7.79 -3.08
C ILE A 57 -1.73 7.90 -3.59
N ASN A 58 -2.67 7.17 -3.00
CA ASN A 58 -4.09 7.22 -3.40
C ASN A 58 -4.75 8.58 -3.12
N ILE A 59 -4.42 9.24 -2.01
CA ILE A 59 -4.90 10.60 -1.71
C ILE A 59 -4.32 11.59 -2.70
N ALA A 60 -3.00 11.56 -2.92
CA ALA A 60 -2.33 12.44 -3.89
C ALA A 60 -2.91 12.23 -5.30
N PHE A 61 -3.12 10.98 -5.71
CA PHE A 61 -3.78 10.64 -6.97
C PHE A 61 -5.19 11.25 -7.08
N THR A 62 -6.01 11.10 -6.05
CA THR A 62 -7.38 11.63 -6.01
C THR A 62 -7.37 13.15 -6.13
N PHE A 63 -6.46 13.82 -5.41
CA PHE A 63 -6.32 15.27 -5.46
C PHE A 63 -5.84 15.76 -6.84
N THR A 64 -4.82 15.11 -7.41
CA THR A 64 -4.31 15.44 -8.75
C THR A 64 -5.38 15.24 -9.82
N ALA A 65 -6.11 14.12 -9.79
CA ALA A 65 -7.18 13.84 -10.73
C ALA A 65 -8.30 14.89 -10.66
N LYS A 66 -8.68 15.32 -9.45
CA LYS A 66 -9.68 16.36 -9.24
C LYS A 66 -9.19 17.75 -9.63
N SER A 67 -7.94 18.08 -9.32
CA SER A 67 -7.33 19.37 -9.67
C SER A 67 -7.21 19.60 -11.17
N LEU A 68 -6.96 18.54 -11.94
CA LEU A 68 -6.85 18.61 -13.40
C LEU A 68 -8.19 18.30 -14.11
N ASN A 69 -9.27 18.00 -13.36
CA ASN A 69 -10.58 17.57 -13.88
C ASN A 69 -10.54 16.34 -14.82
N ILE A 70 -9.56 15.44 -14.64
CA ILE A 70 -9.35 14.26 -15.50
C ILE A 70 -10.05 13.01 -14.94
N GLU A 71 -11.12 13.18 -14.18
CA GLU A 71 -11.74 12.09 -13.39
C GLU A 71 -12.25 10.93 -14.24
N GLN A 72 -12.53 11.16 -15.53
CA GLN A 72 -13.05 10.17 -16.47
C GLN A 72 -11.95 9.37 -17.20
N GLU A 73 -10.73 9.90 -17.34
CA GLU A 73 -9.64 9.22 -18.07
C GLU A 73 -8.71 8.39 -17.17
N VAL A 74 -8.98 8.34 -15.86
CA VAL A 74 -8.12 7.67 -14.88
C VAL A 74 -8.62 6.30 -14.33
N PRO A 75 -9.44 5.49 -15.04
CA PRO A 75 -9.92 4.23 -14.49
C PRO A 75 -8.80 3.19 -14.30
N LEU A 76 -7.82 3.18 -15.20
CA LEU A 76 -6.69 2.26 -15.18
C LEU A 76 -5.72 2.54 -14.01
N PRO A 77 -5.18 3.76 -13.82
CA PRO A 77 -4.31 4.06 -12.68
C PRO A 77 -5.04 3.89 -11.33
N SER A 78 -6.34 4.20 -11.27
CA SER A 78 -7.19 3.94 -10.11
C SER A 78 -7.17 2.46 -9.69
N ALA A 79 -7.46 1.54 -10.62
CA ALA A 79 -7.49 0.11 -10.31
C ALA A 79 -6.10 -0.41 -9.88
N LEU A 80 -5.04 0.05 -10.53
CA LEU A 80 -3.67 -0.34 -10.22
C LEU A 80 -3.22 0.10 -8.82
N PHE A 81 -3.61 1.31 -8.38
CA PHE A 81 -3.33 1.76 -7.02
C PHE A 81 -4.14 1.01 -5.97
N LEU A 82 -5.36 0.58 -6.28
CA LEU A 82 -6.17 -0.26 -5.39
C LEU A 82 -5.55 -1.65 -5.20
N ILE A 83 -5.09 -2.27 -6.30
CA ILE A 83 -4.37 -3.56 -6.28
C ILE A 83 -3.10 -3.43 -5.43
N GLY A 84 -2.36 -2.33 -5.59
CA GLY A 84 -1.22 -2.00 -4.73
C GLY A 84 -1.61 -1.91 -3.26
N ALA A 85 -2.65 -1.12 -2.95
CA ALA A 85 -3.08 -0.82 -1.59
C ALA A 85 -3.43 -2.06 -0.77
N ILE A 86 -4.03 -3.06 -1.43
CA ILE A 86 -4.38 -4.34 -0.78
C ILE A 86 -3.23 -5.34 -0.90
N GLY A 87 -2.67 -5.50 -2.09
CA GLY A 87 -1.71 -6.55 -2.40
C GLY A 87 -0.40 -6.42 -1.62
N MET A 88 0.15 -5.20 -1.52
CA MET A 88 1.43 -4.98 -0.83
C MET A 88 1.39 -5.37 0.64
N PRO A 89 0.51 -4.79 1.49
CA PRO A 89 0.46 -5.17 2.89
C PRO A 89 0.10 -6.65 3.07
N LEU A 90 -0.82 -7.19 2.29
CA LEU A 90 -1.25 -8.58 2.40
C LEU A 90 -0.11 -9.56 2.10
N ILE A 91 0.69 -9.31 1.05
CA ILE A 91 1.88 -10.10 0.72
C ILE A 91 2.98 -9.91 1.78
N CYS A 92 3.19 -8.69 2.31
CA CYS A 92 4.13 -8.44 3.41
C CYS A 92 3.80 -9.28 4.65
N TYR A 93 2.53 -9.27 5.10
CA TYR A 93 2.11 -10.06 6.26
C TYR A 93 2.16 -11.56 5.99
N LEU A 94 1.67 -12.03 4.84
CA LEU A 94 1.73 -13.45 4.50
C LEU A 94 3.18 -13.96 4.37
N SER A 95 4.08 -13.16 3.80
CA SER A 95 5.50 -13.50 3.67
C SER A 95 6.25 -13.52 5.00
N ALA A 96 5.73 -12.85 6.03
CA ALA A 96 6.24 -12.97 7.39
C ALA A 96 6.09 -14.42 7.90
N PHE A 97 4.98 -15.09 7.58
CA PHE A 97 4.71 -16.47 7.99
C PHE A 97 5.21 -17.52 6.98
N LYS A 98 5.21 -17.20 5.68
CA LYS A 98 5.67 -18.11 4.61
C LYS A 98 6.66 -17.41 3.68
N LYS A 99 7.96 -17.71 3.83
CA LYS A 99 9.05 -17.18 2.99
C LYS A 99 8.84 -17.25 1.47
N PRO A 100 8.26 -18.30 0.84
CA PRO A 100 8.13 -18.34 -0.62
C PRO A 100 7.13 -17.30 -1.17
N ILE A 101 6.24 -16.76 -0.34
CA ILE A 101 5.29 -15.72 -0.73
C ILE A 101 6.01 -14.41 -1.11
N ARG A 102 7.29 -14.24 -0.74
CA ARG A 102 8.08 -13.08 -1.18
C ARG A 102 8.12 -12.95 -2.70
N HIS A 103 8.04 -14.06 -3.45
CA HIS A 103 8.07 -14.01 -4.90
C HIS A 103 6.83 -13.34 -5.50
N LEU A 104 5.76 -13.12 -4.73
CA LEU A 104 4.57 -12.39 -5.19
C LEU A 104 4.71 -10.87 -5.08
N PHE A 105 5.78 -10.35 -4.45
CA PHE A 105 6.00 -8.90 -4.30
C PHE A 105 6.03 -8.13 -5.62
N PHE A 106 6.39 -8.78 -6.73
CA PHE A 106 6.41 -8.11 -8.03
C PHE A 106 5.01 -7.65 -8.45
N ILE A 107 3.94 -8.34 -8.04
CA ILE A 107 2.57 -8.03 -8.46
C ILE A 107 2.15 -6.63 -7.98
N PRO A 108 2.13 -6.33 -6.67
CA PRO A 108 1.74 -5.01 -6.20
C PRO A 108 2.78 -3.94 -6.56
N ALA A 109 4.07 -4.29 -6.65
CA ALA A 109 5.11 -3.34 -7.07
C ALA A 109 4.92 -2.88 -8.52
N LEU A 110 4.75 -3.82 -9.47
CA LEU A 110 4.48 -3.50 -10.86
C LEU A 110 3.14 -2.79 -11.03
N SER A 111 2.14 -3.12 -10.20
CA SER A 111 0.85 -2.43 -10.22
C SER A 111 1.01 -0.95 -9.88
N ILE A 112 1.73 -0.61 -8.80
CA ILE A 112 1.98 0.79 -8.42
C ILE A 112 2.82 1.52 -9.49
N ILE A 113 3.89 0.90 -9.99
CA ILE A 113 4.74 1.48 -11.04
C ILE A 113 3.92 1.77 -12.30
N GLY A 114 3.12 0.79 -12.74
CA GLY A 114 2.22 0.94 -13.89
C GLY A 114 1.17 2.04 -13.68
N GLY A 115 0.63 2.15 -12.45
CA GLY A 115 -0.32 3.21 -12.10
C GLY A 115 0.30 4.59 -12.18
N ILE A 116 1.53 4.77 -11.67
CA ILE A 116 2.29 6.03 -11.75
C ILE A 116 2.62 6.36 -13.21
N MET A 117 3.11 5.39 -13.99
CA MET A 117 3.43 5.60 -15.41
C MET A 117 2.20 6.00 -16.21
N SER A 118 1.07 5.34 -15.98
CA SER A 118 -0.20 5.70 -16.63
C SER A 118 -0.67 7.09 -16.24
N LEU A 119 -0.52 7.48 -14.96
CA LEU A 119 -0.86 8.83 -14.51
C LEU A 119 0.01 9.88 -15.19
N LEU A 120 1.33 9.66 -15.22
CA LEU A 120 2.30 10.55 -15.86
C LEU A 120 1.99 10.76 -17.34
N TRP A 121 1.64 9.67 -18.05
CA TRP A 121 1.27 9.74 -19.45
C TRP A 121 0.00 10.58 -19.68
N ILE A 122 -1.01 10.41 -18.83
CA ILE A 122 -2.25 11.20 -18.89
C ILE A 122 -1.96 12.68 -18.61
N ILE A 123 -1.16 12.97 -17.58
CA ILE A 123 -0.76 14.35 -17.24
C ILE A 123 0.02 15.00 -18.38
N TYR A 124 0.92 14.28 -19.05
CA TYR A 124 1.68 14.82 -20.18
C TYR A 124 0.80 15.15 -21.40
N LYS A 125 -0.32 14.42 -21.57
CA LYS A 125 -1.25 14.63 -22.68
C LYS A 125 -2.21 15.80 -22.45
N TYR A 126 -2.42 16.18 -21.19
CA TYR A 126 -3.35 17.22 -20.75
C TYR A 126 -2.67 18.59 -20.76
#